data_AF-A0A7X6TLL2-F1
#
_entry.id   AF-A0A7X6TLL2-F1
#
_cell.length_a   1.000
_cell.length_b   1.000
_cell.length_c   1.000
_cell.angle_alpha   90.00
_cell.angle_beta   90.00
_cell.angle_gamma   90.00
#
_symmetry.space_group_name_H-M   'P 1'
#
loop_
_entity.id
_entity.type
_entity.pdbx_description
1 polymer ?
#
loop_
_entity_poly.entity_id
_entity_poly.type
_entity_poly.pdbx_seq_one_letter_code
_entity_poly.pdbx_strand_id
1 'polypeptide(L)'
;MAQSNTTDVLLDLLRQVSKILAKYVLFDSRFTMPKTVAAIKAMDRDVIGMVRITEKIHYCFNGKWRQVKDIYSRIDKNKDPLNPVIGSAIVSIRATRDSS
;
A
#
# COMPACT_ATOMS: atom_id res chain seq x y z
N MET A 1 -11.11 21.21 17.54
CA MET A 1 -12.11 20.18 17.16
C MET A 1 -11.37 19.09 16.41
N ALA A 2 -11.47 17.85 16.88
CA ALA A 2 -10.57 16.76 16.54
C ALA A 2 -10.63 16.41 15.04
N GLN A 3 -9.54 16.63 14.30
CA GLN A 3 -9.27 15.85 13.09
C GLN A 3 -8.98 14.43 13.56
N SER A 4 -10.00 13.57 13.61
CA SER A 4 -9.74 12.13 13.65
C SER A 4 -8.90 11.82 12.41
N ASN A 5 -7.72 11.21 12.58
CA ASN A 5 -6.92 10.84 11.43
C ASN A 5 -7.79 9.91 10.59
N THR A 6 -7.92 10.18 9.29
CA THR A 6 -8.80 9.44 8.37
C THR A 6 -8.57 7.92 8.42
N THR A 7 -7.36 7.50 8.81
CA THR A 7 -7.02 6.10 9.05
C THR A 7 -7.78 5.49 10.24
N ASP A 8 -7.92 6.20 11.35
CA ASP A 8 -8.59 5.69 12.55
C ASP A 8 -10.09 5.45 12.30
N VAL A 9 -10.74 6.39 11.61
CA VAL A 9 -12.15 6.27 11.19
C VAL A 9 -12.35 5.05 10.27
N LEU A 10 -11.44 4.84 9.31
CA LEU A 10 -11.51 3.68 8.43
C LEU A 10 -11.38 2.35 9.19
N LEU A 11 -10.44 2.26 10.14
CA LEU A 11 -10.24 1.05 10.92
C LEU A 11 -11.47 0.73 11.78
N ASP A 12 -12.13 1.75 12.35
CA ASP A 12 -13.36 1.56 13.11
C ASP A 12 -14.53 1.11 12.22
N LEU A 13 -14.66 1.66 11.02
CA LEU A 13 -15.65 1.18 10.05
C LEU A 13 -15.41 -0.28 9.67
N LEU A 14 -14.16 -0.67 9.40
CA LEU A 14 -13.78 -2.06 9.08
C LEU A 14 -14.10 -3.03 10.23
N ARG A 15 -13.94 -2.58 11.49
CA ARG A 15 -14.34 -3.35 12.68
C ARG A 15 -15.86 -3.51 12.80
N GLN A 16 -16.63 -2.47 12.47
CA GLN A 16 -18.09 -2.52 12.50
C GLN A 16 -18.64 -3.49 11.45
N VAL A 17 -17.99 -3.61 10.29
CA VAL A 17 -18.35 -4.57 9.23
C VAL A 17 -17.64 -5.92 9.36
N SER A 18 -17.10 -6.25 10.55
CA SER A 18 -16.35 -7.49 10.82
C SER A 18 -17.10 -8.78 10.46
N LYS A 19 -18.44 -8.75 10.45
CA LYS A 19 -19.29 -9.88 10.05
C LYS A 19 -19.21 -10.21 8.55
N ILE A 20 -18.60 -9.34 7.74
CA ILE A 20 -18.41 -9.55 6.30
C ILE A 20 -17.06 -10.25 6.07
N LEU A 21 -17.12 -11.45 5.51
CA LEU A 21 -15.98 -12.30 5.11
C LEU A 21 -15.23 -11.76 3.87
N ALA A 22 -15.00 -10.45 3.80
CA ALA A 22 -14.25 -9.84 2.70
C ALA A 22 -12.75 -9.95 2.94
N LYS A 23 -12.05 -10.70 2.09
CA LYS A 23 -10.58 -10.87 2.17
C LYS A 23 -9.81 -9.62 1.75
N TYR A 24 -10.40 -8.80 0.87
CA TYR A 24 -9.74 -7.63 0.30
C TYR A 24 -10.52 -6.35 0.61
N VAL A 25 -9.78 -5.29 0.92
CA VAL A 25 -10.27 -3.92 1.04
C VAL A 25 -9.74 -3.14 -0.17
N LEU A 26 -10.66 -2.65 -1.02
CA LEU A 26 -10.33 -1.81 -2.16
C LEU A 26 -10.33 -0.34 -1.74
N PHE A 27 -9.24 0.37 -2.01
CA PHE A 27 -9.17 1.82 -1.90
C PHE A 27 -9.34 2.47 -3.27
N ASP A 28 -10.35 3.34 -3.38
CA ASP A 28 -10.62 4.12 -4.59
C ASP A 28 -9.61 5.28 -4.80
N SER A 29 -8.92 5.68 -3.73
CA SER A 29 -8.01 6.82 -3.71
C SER A 29 -6.54 6.41 -3.66
N ARG A 30 -5.67 7.29 -4.17
CA ARG A 30 -4.19 7.11 -4.19
C ARG A 30 -3.51 7.28 -2.83
N PHE A 31 -4.25 7.08 -1.73
CA PHE A 31 -3.81 7.35 -0.36
C PHE A 31 -3.54 6.06 0.43
N THR A 32 -3.10 5.02 -0.26
CA THR A 32 -2.66 3.76 0.35
C THR A 32 -1.31 3.95 1.08
N MET A 33 -1.37 4.49 2.29
CA MET A 33 -0.19 4.69 3.15
C MET A 33 0.27 3.36 3.76
N PRO A 34 1.59 3.10 3.88
CA PRO A 34 2.12 1.87 4.48
C PRO A 34 1.56 1.56 5.87
N LYS A 35 1.35 2.60 6.70
CA LYS A 35 0.74 2.46 8.03
C LYS A 35 -0.68 1.90 7.95
N THR A 36 -1.50 2.39 7.02
CA THR A 36 -2.87 1.92 6.81
C THR A 36 -2.90 0.49 6.30
N VAL A 37 -2.02 0.15 5.34
CA VAL A 37 -1.91 -1.22 4.82
C VAL A 37 -1.51 -2.19 5.94
N ALA A 38 -0.52 -1.83 6.75
CA ALA A 38 -0.09 -2.66 7.88
C ALA A 38 -1.22 -2.85 8.93
N ALA A 39 -1.98 -1.79 9.22
CA ALA A 39 -3.10 -1.87 10.17
C ALA A 39 -4.23 -2.78 9.66
N ILE A 40 -4.56 -2.72 8.36
CA ILE A 40 -5.56 -3.61 7.75
C ILE A 40 -5.04 -5.05 7.71
N LYS A 41 -3.76 -5.24 7.41
CA LYS A 41 -3.15 -6.58 7.42
C LYS A 41 -3.17 -7.21 8.81
N ALA A 42 -3.04 -6.41 9.87
CA ALA A 42 -3.21 -6.88 11.26
C ALA A 42 -4.65 -7.31 11.58
N MET A 43 -5.65 -6.93 10.77
CA MET A 43 -7.03 -7.40 10.85
C MET A 43 -7.32 -8.61 9.94
N ASP A 44 -6.28 -9.30 9.47
CA ASP A 44 -6.34 -10.45 8.56
C ASP A 44 -7.05 -10.15 7.22
N ARG A 45 -6.82 -8.94 6.69
CA ARG A 45 -7.35 -8.49 5.40
C ARG A 45 -6.23 -7.98 4.52
N ASP A 46 -6.37 -8.18 3.22
CA ASP A 46 -5.45 -7.66 2.21
C ASP A 46 -5.98 -6.36 1.61
N VAL A 47 -5.07 -5.55 1.08
CA VAL A 47 -5.40 -4.24 0.52
C VAL A 47 -5.09 -4.20 -0.96
N ILE A 48 -6.07 -3.76 -1.75
CA ILE A 48 -5.88 -3.39 -3.15
C ILE A 48 -6.06 -1.89 -3.23
N GLY A 49 -5.07 -1.18 -3.75
CA GLY A 49 -5.13 0.27 -3.79
C GLY A 49 -4.03 0.88 -4.65
N MET A 50 -4.21 2.15 -4.97
CA MET A 50 -3.23 2.91 -5.71
C MET A 50 -2.23 3.58 -4.76
N VAL A 51 -0.94 3.43 -5.05
CA VAL A 51 0.10 4.16 -4.32
C VAL A 51 0.44 5.46 -5.05
N ARG A 52 0.71 6.52 -4.27
CA ARG A 52 1.21 7.78 -4.83
C ARG A 52 2.71 7.66 -5.12
N ILE A 53 3.14 8.15 -6.28
CA ILE A 53 4.56 8.33 -6.57
C ILE A 53 5.07 9.49 -5.70
N THR A 54 5.90 9.17 -4.71
CA THR A 54 6.46 10.14 -3.77
C THR A 54 7.83 9.69 -3.29
N GLU A 55 8.70 10.65 -2.98
CA GLU A 55 10.03 10.39 -2.45
C GLU A 55 10.04 10.12 -0.95
N LYS A 56 8.93 10.40 -0.27
CA LYS A 56 8.80 10.23 1.19
C LYS A 56 8.66 8.77 1.60
N ILE A 57 8.05 7.94 0.73
CA ILE A 57 7.73 6.55 1.02
C ILE A 57 8.75 5.65 0.34
N HIS A 58 9.32 4.74 1.13
CA HIS A 58 10.28 3.75 0.66
C HIS A 58 9.72 2.36 0.88
N TYR A 59 9.92 1.49 -0.11
CA TYR A 59 9.54 0.08 -0.11
C TYR A 59 10.81 -0.75 -0.19
N CYS A 60 10.84 -1.90 0.49
CA CYS A 60 11.97 -2.81 0.40
C CYS A 60 11.85 -3.62 -0.89
N PHE A 61 12.75 -3.37 -1.84
CA PHE A 61 12.84 -4.08 -3.11
C PHE A 61 14.24 -4.67 -3.25
N ASN A 62 14.33 -5.99 -3.42
CA ASN A 62 15.58 -6.75 -3.48
C ASN A 62 16.53 -6.42 -2.30
N GLY A 63 15.98 -6.39 -1.08
CA GLY A 63 16.73 -6.14 0.16
C GLY A 63 17.14 -4.68 0.39
N LYS A 64 16.76 -3.73 -0.48
CA LYS A 64 17.08 -2.31 -0.33
C LYS A 64 15.82 -1.45 -0.27
N TRP A 65 15.80 -0.47 0.64
CA TRP A 65 14.73 0.51 0.74
C TRP A 65 14.82 1.54 -0.38
N ARG A 66 13.80 1.56 -1.25
CA ARG A 66 13.77 2.36 -2.48
C ARG A 66 12.42 3.04 -2.66
N GLN A 67 12.41 4.16 -3.36
CA GLN A 67 11.18 4.87 -3.71
C GLN A 67 10.53 4.24 -4.94
N VAL A 68 9.23 4.47 -5.14
CA VAL A 68 8.45 3.89 -6.26
C VAL A 68 9.11 4.16 -7.62
N LYS A 69 9.68 5.35 -7.83
CA LYS A 69 10.34 5.73 -9.08
C LYS A 69 11.58 4.89 -9.39
N ASP A 70 12.40 4.59 -8.39
CA ASP A 70 13.61 3.75 -8.53
C ASP A 70 13.24 2.27 -8.67
N ILE A 71 12.13 1.83 -8.09
CA ILE A 71 11.62 0.47 -8.33
C ILE A 71 11.14 0.37 -9.78
N TYR A 72 10.35 1.34 -10.26
CA TYR A 72 9.83 1.36 -11.63
C TYR A 72 10.91 1.40 -12.72
N SER A 73 12.08 1.97 -12.45
CA SER A 73 13.21 1.94 -13.40
C SER A 73 13.93 0.59 -13.44
N ARG A 74 13.74 -0.27 -12.43
CA ARG A 74 14.44 -1.55 -12.26
C ARG A 74 13.60 -2.78 -12.54
N ILE A 75 12.27 -2.65 -12.60
CA ILE A 75 11.40 -3.76 -12.98
C ILE A 75 11.61 -4.12 -14.44
N ASP A 76 11.43 -5.41 -14.75
CA ASP A 76 11.30 -5.84 -16.14
C ASP A 76 9.97 -5.33 -16.70
N LYS A 77 10.05 -4.67 -17.86
CA LYS A 77 8.90 -4.01 -18.47
C LYS A 77 8.41 -4.85 -19.63
N ASN A 78 7.11 -5.15 -19.62
CA ASN A 78 6.48 -5.75 -20.77
C ASN A 78 6.55 -4.78 -21.96
N LYS A 79 6.98 -5.30 -23.11
CA LYS A 79 7.11 -4.57 -24.38
C LYS A 79 5.89 -4.76 -25.28
N ASP A 80 4.95 -5.62 -24.90
CA ASP A 80 3.70 -5.85 -25.61
C ASP A 80 2.76 -4.64 -25.44
N PRO A 81 2.46 -3.89 -26.52
CA PRO A 81 1.57 -2.73 -26.47
C PRO A 81 0.11 -3.09 -26.16
N LEU A 82 -0.29 -4.37 -26.29
CA LEU A 82 -1.64 -4.82 -25.96
C LEU A 82 -1.80 -5.20 -24.47
N ASN A 83 -0.69 -5.31 -23.73
CA ASN A 83 -0.75 -5.66 -22.31
C ASN A 83 -0.87 -4.40 -21.44
N PRO A 84 -1.96 -4.22 -20.68
CA PRO A 84 -2.13 -3.05 -19.81
C PRO A 84 -1.16 -3.02 -18.62
N VAL A 85 -0.51 -4.15 -18.29
CA VAL A 85 0.44 -4.26 -17.19
C VAL A 85 1.86 -4.05 -17.72
N ILE A 86 2.43 -2.89 -17.40
CA ILE A 86 3.79 -2.52 -17.77
C ILE A 86 4.81 -3.41 -17.05
N GLY A 87 4.54 -3.88 -15.84
CA GLY A 87 5.43 -4.76 -15.09
C GLY A 87 4.93 -4.99 -13.67
N SER A 88 5.65 -5.83 -12.91
CA SER A 88 5.30 -6.15 -11.52
C SER A 88 6.56 -6.24 -10.65
N ALA A 89 6.39 -5.95 -9.35
CA ALA A 89 7.43 -6.10 -8.35
C ALA A 89 6.82 -6.57 -7.03
N ILE A 90 7.50 -7.50 -6.37
CA ILE A 90 7.22 -7.87 -4.99
C ILE A 90 8.06 -6.98 -4.09
N VAL A 91 7.40 -6.31 -3.13
CA VAL A 91 8.05 -5.38 -2.21
C VAL A 91 7.56 -5.62 -0.79
N SER A 92 8.39 -5.26 0.20
CA SER A 92 7.97 -5.23 1.60
C SER A 92 7.74 -3.79 2.05
N ILE A 93 6.75 -3.60 2.94
CA ILE A 93 6.40 -2.32 3.55
C ILE A 93 6.81 -2.29 5.03
N ARG A 94 6.94 -1.09 5.59
CA ARG A 94 7.06 -0.86 7.04
C ARG A 94 6.09 0.22 7.48
N ALA A 95 5.46 0.03 8.65
CA ALA A 95 4.50 0.99 9.19
C ALA A 95 5.17 2.27 9.71
N THR A 96 6.39 2.14 10.24
CA THR A 96 7.21 3.21 10.79
C THR A 96 8.60 3.16 10.17
N ARG A 97 9.23 4.33 9.99
CA ARG A 97 10.66 4.40 9.73
C ARG A 97 11.31 4.40 11.10
N ASP A 98 11.97 3.31 11.48
CA ASP A 98 12.81 3.32 12.68
C ASP A 98 13.88 4.39 12.49
N SER A 99 13.79 5.43 13.33
CA SER A 99 14.83 6.42 13.52
C SER A 99 15.80 5.81 14.52
N SER A 100 16.82 5.12 14.02
CA SER A 100 18.05 4.88 14.79
C SER A 100 19.06 5.95 14.42
#